data_AF-A0AAE1WKI5-F1
#
_entry.id   AF-A0AAE1WKI5-F1
#
_cell.length_a   1.000
_cell.length_b   1.000
_cell.length_c   1.000
_cell.angle_alpha   90.00
_cell.angle_beta   90.00
_cell.angle_gamma   90.00
#
_symmetry.space_group_name_H-M   'P 1'
#
loop_
_entity.id
_entity.type
_entity.pdbx_description
1 polymer ?
#
loop_
_entity_poly.entity_id
_entity_poly.type
_entity_poly.pdbx_seq_one_letter_code
_entity_poly.pdbx_strand_id
1 'polypeptide(L)'
;MATQMSKKRKFVADGVFFAELNELLTRELAEDGYSGVEVRVTPMRTEIIIRATRTQNVLGEKGRRIRELTSVVQKRFKFPENSVELYAERVNNRGLCAIAQAESLRYNFLGGLLSAGVVINAIVNYWSESGSLYYVYVFGV
;
A
#
# COMPACT_ATOMS: atom_id res chain seq x y z
N MET A 1 -27.46 18.81 -4.11
CA MET A 1 -28.41 17.70 -3.85
C MET A 1 -27.58 16.43 -3.67
N ALA A 2 -27.53 15.84 -2.47
CA ALA A 2 -26.86 14.56 -2.30
C ALA A 2 -27.68 13.50 -3.06
N THR A 3 -27.12 12.91 -4.11
CA THR A 3 -27.76 11.84 -4.87
C THR A 3 -28.07 10.70 -3.90
N GLN A 4 -29.35 10.43 -3.68
CA GLN A 4 -29.79 9.37 -2.78
C GLN A 4 -29.45 8.02 -3.42
N MET A 5 -28.28 7.47 -3.08
CA MET A 5 -27.84 6.15 -3.55
C MET A 5 -28.34 5.05 -2.63
N SER A 6 -28.77 3.94 -3.22
CA SER A 6 -29.04 2.72 -2.47
C SER A 6 -27.77 2.25 -1.74
N LYS A 7 -27.92 1.68 -0.54
CA LYS A 7 -26.79 1.16 0.25
C LYS A 7 -25.91 0.19 -0.56
N LYS A 8 -26.52 -0.70 -1.36
CA LYS A 8 -25.79 -1.65 -2.23
C LYS A 8 -24.89 -0.94 -3.25
N ARG A 9 -25.44 0.03 -3.99
CA ARG A 9 -24.65 0.82 -4.97
C ARG A 9 -23.55 1.63 -4.31
N LYS A 10 -23.78 2.15 -3.10
CA LYS A 10 -22.74 2.83 -2.32
C LYS A 10 -21.56 1.91 -2.01
N PHE A 11 -21.82 0.72 -1.45
CA PHE A 11 -20.75 -0.25 -1.16
C PHE A 11 -19.95 -0.66 -2.40
N VAL A 12 -20.62 -0.84 -3.54
CA VAL A 12 -19.94 -1.15 -4.80
C VAL A 12 -19.07 0.02 -5.26
N ALA A 13 -19.58 1.25 -5.20
CA ALA A 13 -18.81 2.44 -5.57
C ALA A 13 -17.59 2.64 -4.65
N ASP A 14 -17.76 2.47 -3.34
CA ASP A 14 -16.68 2.57 -2.35
C ASP A 14 -15.60 1.49 -2.58
N GLY A 15 -16.02 0.27 -2.94
CA GLY A 15 -15.10 -0.83 -3.28
C GLY A 15 -14.34 -0.60 -4.58
N VAL A 16 -14.99 -0.08 -5.62
CA VAL A 16 -14.33 0.30 -6.88
C VAL A 16 -13.33 1.42 -6.64
N PHE A 17 -13.69 2.43 -5.84
CA PHE A 17 -12.79 3.49 -5.43
C PHE A 17 -11.54 2.94 -4.72
N PHE A 18 -11.73 2.05 -3.74
CA PHE A 18 -10.62 1.42 -3.02
C PHE A 18 -9.70 0.64 -3.96
N ALA A 19 -10.27 -0.17 -4.86
CA ALA A 19 -9.50 -0.96 -5.82
C ALA A 19 -8.69 -0.09 -6.78
N GLU A 20 -9.28 0.98 -7.31
CA GLU A 20 -8.57 1.91 -8.20
C GLU A 20 -7.45 2.65 -7.47
N LEU A 21 -7.70 3.11 -6.24
CA LEU A 21 -6.69 3.78 -5.41
C LEU A 21 -5.53 2.83 -5.08
N ASN A 22 -5.84 1.60 -4.68
CA ASN A 22 -4.83 0.59 -4.36
C ASN A 22 -3.95 0.28 -5.58
N GLU A 23 -4.55 0.12 -6.77
CA GLU A 23 -3.80 -0.15 -8.00
C GLU A 23 -2.91 1.04 -8.41
N LEU A 24 -3.41 2.27 -8.28
CA LEU A 24 -2.64 3.48 -8.56
C LEU A 24 -1.40 3.56 -7.65
N LEU A 25 -1.59 3.38 -6.34
CA LEU A 25 -0.51 3.47 -5.36
C LEU A 25 0.47 2.31 -5.47
N THR A 26 -0.01 1.10 -5.79
CA THR A 26 0.85 -0.07 -6.00
C THR A 26 1.83 0.19 -7.14
N ARG A 27 1.39 0.79 -8.25
CA ARG A 27 2.26 1.09 -9.39
C ARG A 27 3.25 2.23 -9.10
N GLU A 28 2.79 3.28 -8.44
CA GLU A 28 3.58 4.50 -8.21
C GLU A 28 4.60 4.35 -7.06
N LEU A 29 4.27 3.53 -6.05
CA LEU A 29 5.06 3.36 -4.82
C LEU A 29 5.66 1.95 -4.69
N ALA A 30 5.59 1.14 -5.75
CA ALA A 30 6.27 -0.14 -5.90
C ALA A 30 7.72 -0.07 -5.42
N GLU A 31 8.47 0.88 -5.99
CA GLU A 31 9.88 1.07 -5.65
C GLU A 31 10.10 1.54 -4.20
N ASP A 32 9.08 2.04 -3.50
CA ASP A 32 9.21 2.46 -2.11
C ASP A 32 8.77 1.37 -1.12
N GLY A 33 8.42 0.19 -1.64
CA GLY A 33 7.94 -0.96 -0.89
C GLY A 33 6.56 -0.68 -0.30
N TYR A 34 5.61 -0.35 -1.17
CA TYR A 34 4.20 -0.25 -0.85
C TYR A 34 3.67 -1.58 -0.31
N SER A 35 2.85 -1.51 0.73
CA SER A 35 2.27 -2.68 1.40
C SER A 35 0.74 -2.65 1.38
N GLY A 36 0.12 -1.52 1.11
CA GLY A 36 -1.33 -1.38 1.13
C GLY A 36 -1.78 0.03 1.50
N VAL A 37 -3.09 0.23 1.42
CA VAL A 37 -3.76 1.47 1.74
C VAL A 37 -4.96 1.20 2.65
N GLU A 38 -5.19 2.09 3.59
CA GLU A 38 -6.39 2.12 4.43
C GLU A 38 -7.12 3.44 4.18
N VAL A 39 -8.41 3.36 3.87
CA VAL A 39 -9.25 4.54 3.63
C VAL A 39 -10.21 4.69 4.79
N ARG A 40 -10.11 5.81 5.50
CA ARG A 40 -11.05 6.18 6.56
C ARG A 40 -11.91 7.34 6.10
N VAL A 41 -13.19 7.05 5.89
CA VAL A 41 -14.16 8.05 5.44
C VAL A 41 -14.87 8.62 6.65
N THR A 42 -14.64 9.90 6.95
CA THR A 42 -15.47 10.66 7.89
C THR A 42 -16.38 11.62 7.11
N PRO A 43 -17.51 12.07 7.66
CA PRO A 43 -18.37 13.05 7.01
C PRO A 43 -17.66 14.38 6.68
N MET A 44 -16.60 14.72 7.40
CA MET A 44 -15.85 15.97 7.21
C MET A 44 -14.63 15.81 6.29
N ARG A 45 -13.91 14.68 6.39
CA ARG A 45 -12.66 14.44 5.66
C ARG A 45 -12.46 12.96 5.38
N THR A 46 -11.91 12.66 4.20
CA THR A 46 -11.43 11.31 3.85
C THR A 46 -9.94 11.26 4.10
N GLU A 47 -9.53 10.35 4.98
CA GLU A 47 -8.12 10.11 5.30
C GLU A 47 -7.65 8.86 4.58
N ILE A 48 -6.52 8.96 3.87
CA ILE A 48 -5.92 7.86 3.13
C ILE A 48 -4.56 7.56 3.76
N ILE A 49 -4.45 6.42 4.40
CA ILE A 49 -3.23 5.99 5.10
C ILE A 49 -2.49 5.01 4.20
N ILE A 50 -1.33 5.43 3.70
CA ILE A 50 -0.45 4.65 2.85
C ILE A 50 0.53 3.90 3.74
N ARG A 51 0.53 2.57 3.65
CA ARG A 51 1.48 1.72 4.38
C ARG A 51 2.64 1.39 3.47
N ALA A 52 3.84 1.83 3.85
CA ALA A 52 5.05 1.59 3.07
C ALA A 52 6.25 1.28 3.96
N THR A 53 7.25 0.60 3.40
CA THR A 53 8.50 0.32 4.11
C THR A 53 9.41 1.55 4.19
N ARG A 54 9.49 2.33 3.09
CA ARG A 54 10.28 3.56 2.99
C ARG A 54 9.38 4.80 3.02
N THR A 55 8.81 5.11 4.17
CA THR A 55 7.89 6.26 4.34
C THR A 55 8.50 7.61 3.93
N GLN A 56 9.80 7.80 4.15
CA GLN A 56 10.48 9.05 3.78
C GLN A 56 10.47 9.32 2.27
N ASN A 57 10.60 8.29 1.45
CA ASN A 57 10.53 8.44 0.00
C ASN A 57 9.10 8.75 -0.47
N VAL A 58 8.09 8.21 0.21
CA VAL A 58 6.67 8.49 -0.06
C VAL A 58 6.33 9.95 0.29
N LEU A 59 6.89 10.46 1.40
CA LEU A 59 6.78 11.89 1.78
C LEU A 59 7.52 12.78 0.76
N GLY A 60 8.73 12.38 0.36
CA GLY A 60 9.62 13.13 -0.51
C GLY A 60 10.23 14.36 0.19
N GLU A 61 11.06 15.11 -0.54
CA GLU A 61 11.73 16.30 0.00
C GLU A 61 10.71 17.33 0.51
N LYS A 62 10.79 17.68 1.80
CA LYS A 62 9.88 18.62 2.47
C LYS A 62 8.38 18.29 2.26
N GLY A 63 8.03 17.01 2.07
CA GLY A 63 6.66 16.57 1.82
C GLY A 63 6.15 16.89 0.41
N ARG A 64 7.03 17.14 -0.57
CA ARG A 64 6.62 17.47 -1.94
C ARG A 64 5.81 16.34 -2.59
N ARG A 65 6.32 15.10 -2.52
CA ARG A 65 5.72 13.96 -3.21
C ARG A 65 4.33 13.63 -2.66
N ILE A 66 4.14 13.68 -1.34
CA ILE A 66 2.81 13.45 -0.75
C ILE A 66 1.78 14.53 -1.13
N ARG A 67 2.20 15.79 -1.31
CA ARG A 67 1.31 16.86 -1.82
C ARG A 67 0.94 16.65 -3.29
N GLU A 68 1.89 16.19 -4.10
CA GLU A 68 1.64 15.83 -5.50
C GLU A 68 0.65 14.65 -5.59
N LEU A 69 0.87 13.58 -4.83
CA LEU A 69 -0.05 12.45 -4.73
C LEU A 69 -1.46 12.89 -4.28
N THR A 70 -1.53 13.76 -3.26
CA THR A 70 -2.81 14.33 -2.80
C THR A 70 -3.52 15.07 -3.93
N SER A 71 -2.79 15.86 -4.71
CA SER A 71 -3.33 16.60 -5.86
C SER A 71 -3.84 15.67 -6.96
N VAL A 72 -3.13 14.56 -7.23
CA VAL A 72 -3.54 13.55 -8.21
C VAL A 72 -4.84 12.87 -7.77
N VAL A 73 -4.92 12.43 -6.51
CA VAL A 73 -6.11 11.80 -5.95
C VAL A 73 -7.31 12.76 -5.98
N GLN A 74 -7.11 14.02 -5.55
CA GLN A 74 -8.17 15.03 -5.58
C GLN A 74 -8.73 15.25 -7.00
N LYS A 75 -7.85 15.41 -8.00
CA LYS A 75 -8.27 15.64 -9.40
C LYS A 75 -8.92 14.41 -10.04
N ARG A 76 -8.37 13.22 -9.80
CA ARG A 76 -8.84 11.97 -10.41
C ARG A 76 -10.22 11.56 -9.90
N PHE A 77 -10.44 11.68 -8.59
CA PHE A 77 -11.69 11.29 -7.95
C PHE A 77 -12.66 12.45 -7.71
N LYS A 78 -12.31 13.66 -8.18
CA LYS A 78 -13.14 14.89 -8.12
C LYS A 78 -13.58 15.24 -6.69
N PHE A 79 -12.68 15.07 -5.74
CA PHE A 79 -12.92 15.48 -4.37
C PHE A 79 -12.92 17.01 -4.26
N PRO A 80 -13.78 17.60 -3.41
CA PRO A 80 -13.70 19.02 -3.10
C PRO A 80 -12.36 19.36 -2.42
N GLU A 81 -11.89 20.59 -2.57
CA GLU A 81 -10.64 21.04 -1.95
C GLU A 81 -10.64 20.81 -0.44
N ASN A 82 -9.49 20.43 0.12
CA ASN A 82 -9.28 20.14 1.55
C ASN A 82 -10.13 19.01 2.16
N SER A 83 -10.84 18.23 1.35
CA SER A 83 -11.63 17.09 1.83
C SER A 83 -10.86 15.77 1.90
N VAL A 84 -9.66 15.70 1.31
CA VAL A 84 -8.80 14.51 1.29
C VAL A 84 -7.44 14.85 1.87
N GLU A 85 -6.95 13.97 2.74
CA GLU A 85 -5.62 14.05 3.34
C GLU A 85 -4.94 12.69 3.27
N LEU A 86 -3.65 12.69 2.89
CA LEU A 86 -2.83 11.49 2.78
C LEU A 86 -1.84 11.44 3.94
N TYR A 87 -1.71 10.27 4.54
CA TYR A 87 -0.72 9.96 5.57
C TYR A 87 0.16 8.79 5.13
N ALA A 88 1.40 8.76 5.62
CA ALA A 88 2.31 7.64 5.40
C ALA A 88 2.61 6.95 6.74
N GLU A 89 2.30 5.67 6.82
CA GLU A 89 2.57 4.82 7.99
C GLU A 89 3.65 3.79 7.62
N ARG A 90 4.58 3.55 8.56
CA ARG A 90 5.64 2.58 8.37
C ARG A 90 5.12 1.18 8.65
N VAL A 91 5.42 0.25 7.76
CA VAL A 91 5.20 -1.18 8.01
C VAL A 91 6.24 -1.67 9.02
N ASN A 92 5.79 -2.15 10.18
CA ASN A 92 6.67 -2.60 11.26
C ASN A 92 7.51 -3.83 10.86
N ASN A 93 6.90 -4.85 10.24
CA ASN A 93 7.59 -6.07 9.84
C ASN A 93 7.42 -6.34 8.34
N ARG A 94 8.41 -5.93 7.54
CA ARG A 94 8.42 -6.15 6.08
C ARG A 94 8.42 -7.64 5.72
N GLY A 95 9.04 -8.48 6.55
CA GLY A 95 9.06 -9.94 6.35
C GLY A 95 7.68 -10.55 6.27
N LEU A 96 6.71 -10.03 7.03
CA LEU A 96 5.33 -10.51 7.08
C LEU A 96 4.43 -9.94 5.98
N CYS A 97 4.91 -8.99 5.18
CA CYS A 97 4.12 -8.38 4.12
C CYS A 97 4.28 -9.16 2.81
N ALA A 98 3.22 -9.87 2.39
CA ALA A 98 3.22 -10.65 1.15
C ALA A 98 3.55 -9.81 -0.10
N ILE A 99 3.01 -8.59 -0.19
CA ILE A 99 3.23 -7.69 -1.33
C ILE A 99 4.71 -7.29 -1.39
N ALA A 100 5.29 -6.90 -0.24
CA ALA A 100 6.70 -6.52 -0.18
C ALA A 100 7.64 -7.69 -0.50
N GLN A 101 7.28 -8.94 -0.15
CA GLN A 101 8.05 -10.13 -0.52
C GLN A 101 7.95 -10.45 -2.02
N ALA A 102 6.74 -10.38 -2.60
CA ALA A 102 6.52 -10.58 -4.03
C ALA A 102 7.27 -9.53 -4.87
N GLU A 103 7.31 -8.29 -4.40
CA GLU A 103 8.06 -7.21 -5.05
C GLU A 103 9.58 -7.43 -4.95
N SER A 104 10.04 -7.94 -3.80
CA SER A 104 11.45 -8.31 -3.62
C SER A 104 11.86 -9.44 -4.56
N LEU A 105 10.99 -10.45 -4.77
CA LEU A 105 11.19 -11.49 -5.78
C LEU A 105 11.33 -10.88 -7.17
N ARG A 106 10.35 -10.06 -7.59
CA ARG A 106 10.35 -9.39 -8.90
C ARG A 106 11.65 -8.61 -9.14
N TYR A 107 12.07 -7.82 -8.14
CA TYR A 107 13.30 -7.03 -8.25
C TYR A 107 14.55 -7.90 -8.42
N ASN A 108 14.69 -8.96 -7.62
CA ASN A 108 15.84 -9.87 -7.71
C ASN A 108 15.89 -10.65 -9.03
N PHE A 109 14.73 -11.05 -9.57
CA PHE A 109 14.65 -11.71 -10.88
C PHE A 109 15.01 -10.77 -12.02
N LEU A 110 14.52 -9.53 -12.01
CA LEU A 110 14.85 -8.54 -13.02
C LEU A 110 16.32 -8.10 -12.97
N GLY A 111 16.93 -8.12 -11.77
CA GLY A 111 18.34 -7.78 -11.58
C GLY A 111 19.34 -8.80 -12.14
N GLY A 112 18.90 -10.00 -12.53
CA GLY A 112 19.75 -11.02 -13.17
C GLY A 112 20.90 -11.56 -12.30
N LEU A 113 20.88 -11.29 -10.99
CA LEU A 113 22.02 -11.50 -10.10
C LEU A 113 22.22 -12.97 -9.69
N LEU A 114 21.16 -13.79 -9.66
CA LEU A 114 21.18 -15.15 -9.08
C LEU A 114 20.19 -16.10 -9.76
N SER A 115 20.39 -17.41 -9.57
CA SER A 115 19.43 -18.43 -9.99
C SER A 115 18.16 -18.40 -9.13
N ALA A 116 17.02 -18.79 -9.72
CA ALA A 116 15.71 -18.71 -9.07
C ALA A 116 15.66 -19.35 -7.67
N GLY A 117 16.33 -20.50 -7.51
CA GLY A 117 16.36 -21.22 -6.22
C GLY A 117 17.06 -20.44 -5.10
N VAL A 118 18.12 -19.67 -5.41
CA VAL A 118 18.84 -18.88 -4.41
C VAL A 118 17.99 -17.70 -3.95
N VAL A 119 17.32 -17.02 -4.89
CA VAL A 119 16.44 -15.89 -4.58
C VAL A 119 15.27 -16.34 -3.70
N ILE A 120 14.63 -17.46 -4.05
CA ILE A 120 13.51 -18.01 -3.28
C ILE A 120 13.97 -18.40 -1.87
N ASN A 121 15.10 -19.12 -1.74
CA ASN A 121 15.63 -19.51 -0.43
C ASN A 121 16.00 -18.30 0.45
N ALA A 122 16.57 -17.25 -0.13
CA ALA A 122 16.89 -16.03 0.61
C ALA A 122 15.64 -15.38 1.22
N ILE A 123 14.53 -15.37 0.48
CA ILE A 123 13.25 -14.80 0.94
C ILE A 123 12.57 -15.70 1.97
N VAL A 124 12.62 -17.03 1.80
CA VAL A 124 12.12 -17.98 2.79
C VAL A 124 12.88 -17.86 4.12
N ASN A 125 14.20 -17.73 4.07
CA ASN A 125 15.01 -17.52 5.26
C ASN A 125 14.67 -16.18 5.93
N TYR A 126 14.53 -15.11 5.15
CA TYR A 126 14.13 -13.80 5.66
C TYR A 126 12.74 -13.83 6.33
N TRP A 127 11.78 -14.58 5.76
CA TRP A 127 10.46 -14.79 6.35
C TRP A 127 10.53 -15.58 7.67
N SER A 128 11.41 -16.58 7.73
CA SER A 128 11.70 -17.36 8.94
C SER A 128 12.27 -16.48 10.06
N GLU A 129 13.31 -15.69 9.75
CA GLU A 129 13.99 -14.78 10.69
C GLU A 129 13.09 -13.66 11.18
N SER A 130 12.11 -13.25 10.37
CA SER A 130 11.11 -12.24 10.73
C SER A 130 10.07 -12.74 11.75
N GLY A 131 10.20 -13.98 12.23
CA GLY A 131 9.35 -14.61 13.25
C GLY A 131 8.07 -15.24 12.70
N SER A 132 7.88 -15.28 11.39
CA SER A 132 6.62 -15.75 10.79
C SER A 132 6.43 -17.26 10.90
N LEU A 133 7.51 -18.04 10.74
CA LEU A 133 7.47 -19.49 10.89
C LEU A 133 7.24 -19.91 12.35
N TYR A 134 7.75 -19.13 13.31
CA TYR A 134 7.43 -19.30 14.73
C TYR A 134 5.93 -19.06 14.98
N TYR A 135 5.33 -18.05 14.35
CA TYR A 135 3.89 -17.80 14.45
C TYR A 135 3.05 -18.93 13.83
N VAL A 136 3.42 -19.50 12.68
CA VAL A 136 2.67 -20.63 12.09
C VAL A 136 2.81 -21.90 12.92
N TYR A 137 4.00 -22.21 13.45
CA TYR A 137 4.21 -23.39 14.32
C TYR A 137 3.57 -23.24 15.71
N VAL A 138 3.51 -22.03 16.26
CA VAL A 138 2.94 -21.78 17.60
C VAL A 138 1.44 -21.52 17.56
N PHE A 139 0.91 -20.92 16.48
CA PHE A 139 -0.51 -20.57 16.36
C PHE A 139 -1.32 -21.39 15.34
N GLY A 140 -0.72 -22.39 14.68
CA GLY A 140 -1.43 -23.46 13.99
C GLY A 140 -2.59 -23.01 13.09
N VAL A 141 -2.31 -22.11 12.14
CA VAL A 141 -3.23 -21.81 11.03
C VAL A 141 -2.81 -22.61 9.81
#